data_AF-A0A7Z7LU91-F1
#
_entry.id   AF-A0A7Z7LU91-F1
#
_cell.length_a   1.000
_cell.length_b   1.000
_cell.length_c   1.000
_cell.angle_alpha   90.00
_cell.angle_beta   90.00
_cell.angle_gamma   90.00
#
_symmetry.space_group_name_H-M   'P 1'
#
loop_
_entity.id
_entity.type
_entity.pdbx_description
1 polymer ?
#
loop_
_entity_poly.entity_id
_entity_poly.type
_entity_poly.pdbx_seq_one_letter_code
_entity_poly.pdbx_strand_id
1 'polypeptide(L)'
;MNNKKLYLEKLKDPRWQKKRLEVLNRDEFTCMSCYSSDKTLHVHHFNYKGIDPWDTPTEELITLCEDCHKIETHASKEAENRLLIAIRSKGFFARHIVKLAKGFENLDMFDEPAGVAHVLMLCLSDNTKMEVLNKMYRKELSERMKS
;
A
#
# COMPACT_ATOMS: atom_id res chain seq x y z
N MET A 1 25.84 -5.78 19.75
CA MET A 1 25.25 -6.90 18.98
C MET A 1 24.41 -6.31 17.85
N ASN A 2 24.54 -6.83 16.63
CA ASN A 2 23.87 -6.27 15.44
C ASN A 2 22.35 -6.50 15.56
N ASN A 3 21.56 -5.42 15.63
CA ASN A 3 20.11 -5.46 15.91
C ASN A 3 19.35 -6.35 14.89
N LYS A 4 19.89 -6.43 13.66
CA LYS A 4 19.39 -7.32 12.60
C LYS A 4 19.52 -8.82 12.93
N LYS A 5 20.61 -9.23 13.58
CA LYS A 5 20.85 -10.63 13.94
C LYS A 5 19.88 -11.08 15.04
N LEU A 6 19.62 -10.21 16.02
CA LEU A 6 18.62 -10.44 17.08
C LEU A 6 17.21 -10.60 16.50
N TYR A 7 16.84 -9.77 15.53
CA TYR A 7 15.54 -9.87 14.87
C TYR A 7 15.37 -11.18 14.08
N LEU A 8 16.39 -11.60 13.34
CA LEU A 8 16.35 -12.87 12.59
C LEU A 8 16.15 -14.09 13.49
N GLU A 9 16.66 -14.07 14.73
CA GLU A 9 16.39 -15.14 15.69
C GLU A 9 14.94 -15.15 16.17
N LYS A 10 14.29 -13.99 16.32
CA LYS A 10 12.85 -13.92 16.63
C LYS A 10 11.99 -14.56 15.54
N LEU A 11 12.45 -14.52 14.28
CA LEU A 11 11.76 -15.20 13.18
C LEU A 11 11.86 -16.72 13.26
N LYS A 12 12.64 -17.31 14.16
CA LYS A 12 12.63 -18.76 14.41
C LYS A 12 11.65 -19.15 15.52
N ASP A 13 11.09 -18.18 16.24
CA ASP A 13 10.15 -18.42 17.34
C ASP A 13 8.88 -19.11 16.81
N PRO A 14 8.36 -20.15 17.51
CA PRO A 14 7.14 -20.84 17.12
C PRO A 14 5.92 -19.93 16.93
N ARG A 15 5.82 -18.83 17.68
CA ARG A 15 4.73 -17.85 17.53
C ARG A 15 4.78 -17.18 16.16
N TRP A 16 5.97 -16.80 15.71
CA TRP A 16 6.14 -16.26 14.36
C TRP A 16 5.90 -17.33 13.31
N GLN A 17 6.40 -18.55 13.48
CA GLN A 17 6.16 -19.63 12.51
C GLN A 17 4.67 -19.92 12.32
N LYS A 18 3.89 -19.91 13.41
CA LYS A 18 2.42 -20.03 13.36
C LYS A 18 1.79 -18.86 12.60
N LYS A 19 2.14 -17.62 12.93
CA LYS A 19 1.61 -16.42 12.26
C LYS A 19 2.00 -16.37 10.78
N ARG A 20 3.23 -16.76 10.45
CA ARG A 20 3.72 -16.87 9.08
C ARG A 20 2.87 -17.85 8.28
N LEU A 21 2.57 -19.02 8.84
CA LEU A 21 1.70 -20.00 8.17
C LEU A 21 0.26 -19.51 8.03
N GLU A 22 -0.27 -18.79 9.01
CA GLU A 22 -1.61 -18.17 8.92
C GLU A 22 -1.71 -17.23 7.71
N VAL A 23 -0.72 -16.34 7.53
CA VAL A 23 -0.66 -15.41 6.39
C VAL A 23 -0.49 -16.15 5.07
N LEU A 24 0.41 -17.13 5.00
CA LEU A 24 0.61 -17.94 3.78
C LEU A 24 -0.63 -18.73 3.39
N ASN A 25 -1.38 -19.27 4.36
CA ASN A 25 -2.63 -19.97 4.08
C ASN A 25 -3.73 -19.00 3.60
N ARG A 26 -3.85 -17.82 4.22
CA ARG A 26 -4.79 -16.76 3.78
C ARG A 26 -4.56 -16.39 2.32
N ASP A 27 -3.28 -16.31 1.92
CA ASP A 27 -2.85 -15.91 0.59
C ASP A 27 -2.67 -17.12 -0.36
N GLU A 28 -3.20 -18.30 0.01
CA GLU A 28 -3.15 -19.54 -0.79
C GLU A 28 -1.74 -19.91 -1.31
N PHE A 29 -0.71 -19.66 -0.50
CA PHE A 29 0.69 -19.84 -0.88
C PHE A 29 1.03 -19.20 -2.24
N THR A 30 0.52 -18.00 -2.46
CA THR A 30 0.71 -17.24 -3.70
C THR A 30 1.22 -15.85 -3.39
N CYS A 31 2.15 -15.35 -4.20
CA CYS A 31 2.62 -13.97 -4.09
C CYS A 31 1.45 -13.00 -4.39
N MET A 32 1.10 -12.15 -3.44
CA MET A 32 -0.01 -11.21 -3.58
C MET A 32 0.31 -9.98 -4.44
N SER A 33 1.51 -9.91 -5.02
CA SER A 33 1.94 -8.84 -5.93
C SER A 33 2.06 -9.29 -7.38
N CYS A 34 2.55 -10.50 -7.64
CA CYS A 34 2.76 -11.01 -9.00
C CYS A 34 2.10 -12.36 -9.27
N TYR A 35 1.33 -12.87 -8.31
CA TYR A 35 0.55 -14.10 -8.41
C TYR A 35 1.33 -15.38 -8.68
N SER A 36 2.67 -15.35 -8.51
CA SER A 36 3.53 -16.53 -8.59
C SER A 36 3.34 -17.44 -7.37
N SER A 37 3.19 -18.73 -7.62
CA SER A 37 3.11 -19.81 -6.62
C SER A 37 4.29 -20.80 -6.71
N ASP A 38 5.23 -20.55 -7.62
CA ASP A 38 6.39 -21.39 -7.93
C ASP A 38 7.72 -20.85 -7.33
N LYS A 39 7.68 -19.68 -6.69
CA LYS A 39 8.85 -19.01 -6.09
C LYS A 39 8.91 -19.17 -4.58
N THR A 40 10.08 -18.94 -4.01
CA THR A 40 10.24 -18.85 -2.54
C THR A 40 9.41 -17.70 -1.98
N LEU A 41 8.56 -17.99 -0.98
CA LEU A 41 7.64 -17.03 -0.38
C LEU A 41 8.11 -16.55 1.00
N HIS A 42 7.91 -15.25 1.23
CA HIS A 42 8.16 -14.56 2.47
C HIS A 42 6.92 -13.80 2.92
N VAL A 43 6.82 -13.58 4.24
CA VAL A 43 5.81 -12.68 4.81
C VAL A 43 6.46 -11.31 5.02
N HIS A 44 5.93 -10.32 4.34
CA HIS A 44 6.35 -8.93 4.41
C HIS A 44 5.49 -8.16 5.42
N HIS A 45 6.08 -7.19 6.11
CA HIS A 45 5.35 -6.27 7.00
C HIS A 45 5.12 -4.97 6.24
N PHE A 46 3.88 -4.54 6.04
CA PHE A 46 3.59 -3.23 5.43
C PHE A 46 4.18 -2.10 6.27
N ASN A 47 4.09 -2.22 7.59
CA ASN A 47 4.70 -1.33 8.54
C ASN A 47 5.27 -2.14 9.69
N TYR A 48 6.51 -1.86 10.09
CA TYR A 48 7.08 -2.45 11.30
C TYR A 48 6.52 -1.74 12.53
N LYS A 49 5.34 -2.16 12.98
CA LYS A 49 4.70 -1.65 14.21
C LYS A 49 4.79 -2.69 15.32
N GLY A 50 5.89 -2.68 16.06
CA GLY A 50 6.05 -3.57 17.20
C GLY A 50 7.50 -3.96 17.47
N ILE A 51 7.74 -4.49 18.66
CA ILE A 51 9.05 -5.03 19.05
C ILE A 51 9.21 -6.46 18.54
N ASP A 52 8.10 -7.20 18.52
CA ASP A 52 8.06 -8.61 18.18
C ASP A 52 7.19 -8.88 16.95
N PRO A 53 7.60 -9.80 16.06
CA PRO A 53 6.93 -9.99 14.76
C PRO A 53 5.54 -10.63 14.89
N TRP A 54 5.28 -11.44 15.91
CA TRP A 54 3.98 -12.10 16.14
C TRP A 54 2.89 -11.16 16.66
N ASP A 55 3.25 -9.98 17.17
CA ASP A 55 2.28 -8.98 17.63
C ASP A 55 1.70 -8.14 16.47
N THR A 56 2.28 -8.26 15.27
CA THR A 56 1.79 -7.56 14.07
C THR A 56 0.41 -8.11 13.68
N PRO A 57 -0.61 -7.25 13.46
CA PRO A 57 -1.91 -7.67 12.92
C PRO A 57 -1.75 -8.39 11.58
N THR A 58 -2.57 -9.41 11.32
CA THR A 58 -2.45 -10.23 10.09
C THR A 58 -2.72 -9.39 8.84
N GLU A 59 -3.57 -8.37 8.95
CA GLU A 59 -3.90 -7.38 7.92
C GLU A 59 -2.71 -6.47 7.58
N GLU A 60 -1.74 -6.35 8.49
CA GLU A 60 -0.49 -5.61 8.27
C GLU A 60 0.62 -6.50 7.67
N LEU A 61 0.30 -7.76 7.33
CA LEU A 61 1.20 -8.75 6.76
C LEU A 61 0.70 -9.24 5.39
N ILE A 62 1.64 -9.50 4.47
CA ILE A 62 1.35 -9.95 3.10
C ILE A 62 2.37 -10.97 2.62
N THR A 63 1.91 -11.98 1.86
CA THR A 63 2.77 -12.94 1.20
C THR A 63 3.36 -12.36 -0.09
N LEU A 64 4.69 -12.35 -0.19
CA LEU A 64 5.42 -11.93 -1.38
C LEU A 64 6.45 -13.00 -1.77
N CYS A 65 6.69 -13.19 -3.07
CA CYS A 65 7.86 -13.94 -3.52
C CYS A 65 9.15 -13.16 -3.22
N GLU A 66 10.29 -13.84 -3.24
CA GLU A 66 11.61 -13.24 -2.97
C GLU A 66 11.93 -11.99 -3.81
N ASP A 67 11.52 -11.98 -5.08
CA ASP A 67 11.74 -10.84 -5.98
C ASP A 67 10.90 -9.62 -5.57
N CYS A 68 9.58 -9.82 -5.42
CA CYS A 68 8.66 -8.76 -4.99
C CYS A 68 9.02 -8.27 -3.59
N HIS A 69 9.37 -9.17 -2.67
CA HIS A 69 9.80 -8.83 -1.32
C HIS A 69 11.05 -7.94 -1.32
N LYS A 70 12.04 -8.27 -2.18
CA LYS A 70 13.25 -7.47 -2.35
C LYS A 70 12.92 -6.07 -2.90
N ILE A 71 12.08 -6.00 -3.92
CA ILE A 71 11.63 -4.73 -4.50
C ILE A 71 10.97 -3.86 -3.42
N GLU A 72 9.98 -4.40 -2.71
CA GLU A 72 9.24 -3.65 -1.69
C GLU A 72 10.16 -3.19 -0.53
N THR A 73 11.11 -4.03 -0.12
CA THR A 73 12.07 -3.69 0.93
C THR A 73 13.02 -2.56 0.52
N HIS A 74 13.40 -2.47 -0.76
CA HIS A 74 14.42 -1.53 -1.22
C HIS A 74 13.86 -0.27 -1.87
N ALA A 75 12.69 -0.35 -2.52
CA ALA A 75 12.15 0.71 -3.36
C ALA A 75 10.94 1.45 -2.75
N SER A 76 10.25 0.88 -1.74
CA SER A 76 9.05 1.48 -1.13
C SER A 76 9.25 2.93 -0.72
N LYS A 77 10.28 3.22 0.07
CA LYS A 77 10.60 4.58 0.54
C LYS A 77 10.85 5.56 -0.60
N GLU A 78 11.51 5.11 -1.66
CA GLU A 78 11.78 5.96 -2.82
C GLU A 78 10.50 6.23 -3.61
N ALA A 79 9.65 5.22 -3.79
CA ALA A 79 8.34 5.36 -4.42
C ALA A 79 7.42 6.30 -3.63
N GLU A 80 7.37 6.15 -2.30
CA GLU A 80 6.63 7.02 -1.38
C GLU A 80 7.12 8.48 -1.47
N ASN A 81 8.44 8.69 -1.42
CA ASN A 81 9.04 10.02 -1.54
C ASN A 81 8.73 10.65 -2.89
N ARG A 82 8.78 9.88 -3.98
CA ARG A 82 8.44 10.37 -5.32
C ARG A 82 6.99 10.84 -5.39
N LEU A 83 6.05 10.09 -4.81
CA LEU A 83 4.64 10.50 -4.71
C LEU A 83 4.50 11.81 -3.90
N LEU A 84 5.15 11.88 -2.73
CA LEU A 84 5.14 13.07 -1.89
C LEU A 84 5.68 14.29 -2.63
N ILE A 85 6.83 14.19 -3.28
CA ILE A 85 7.41 15.29 -4.08
C ILE A 85 6.43 15.72 -5.18
N ALA A 86 5.86 14.76 -5.91
CA ALA A 86 4.93 15.05 -7.00
C ALA A 86 3.71 15.85 -6.51
N ILE A 87 3.02 15.40 -5.45
CA ILE A 87 1.83 16.11 -4.96
C ILE A 87 2.18 17.47 -4.34
N ARG A 88 3.34 17.60 -3.67
CA ARG A 88 3.81 18.88 -3.13
C ARG A 88 4.09 19.89 -4.23
N SER A 89 4.70 19.46 -5.34
CA SER A 89 4.93 20.33 -6.51
C SER A 89 3.65 20.89 -7.13
N LYS A 90 2.49 20.28 -6.85
CA LYS A 90 1.16 20.73 -7.27
C LYS A 90 0.40 21.52 -6.19
N GLY A 91 1.06 21.92 -5.10
CA GLY A 91 0.47 22.76 -4.06
C GLY A 91 -0.35 22.01 -3.01
N PHE A 92 -0.15 20.70 -2.86
CA PHE A 92 -0.83 19.93 -1.80
C PHE A 92 -0.20 20.23 -0.42
N PHE A 93 -1.02 20.70 0.52
CA PHE A 93 -0.64 20.90 1.91
C PHE A 93 -1.06 19.71 2.77
N ALA A 94 -0.62 19.67 4.03
CA ALA A 94 -0.92 18.57 4.95
C ALA A 94 -2.43 18.24 5.01
N ARG A 95 -3.28 19.27 5.08
CA ARG A 95 -4.75 19.11 5.04
C ARG A 95 -5.28 18.40 3.79
N HIS A 96 -4.62 18.56 2.64
CA HIS A 96 -5.03 17.90 1.39
C HIS A 96 -4.56 16.45 1.38
N ILE A 97 -3.36 16.17 1.90
CA ILE A 97 -2.85 14.81 2.06
C ILE A 97 -3.73 14.00 3.00
N VAL A 98 -4.17 14.58 4.13
CA VAL A 98 -5.11 13.93 5.05
C VAL A 98 -6.43 13.59 4.35
N LYS A 99 -6.94 14.49 3.49
CA LYS A 99 -8.15 14.20 2.69
C LYS A 99 -7.94 13.08 1.68
N LEU A 100 -6.79 13.04 1.01
CA LEU A 100 -6.43 11.93 0.11
C LEU A 100 -6.36 10.60 0.86
N ALA A 101 -5.65 10.57 1.99
CA ALA A 101 -5.57 9.39 2.86
C ALA A 101 -6.96 8.91 3.28
N LYS A 102 -7.84 9.83 3.71
CA LYS A 102 -9.22 9.48 4.06
C LYS A 102 -10.02 8.92 2.88
N GLY A 103 -9.75 9.41 1.67
CA GLY A 103 -10.32 8.86 0.44
C GLY A 103 -9.89 7.40 0.21
N PHE A 104 -8.60 7.10 0.37
CA PHE A 104 -8.08 5.73 0.25
C PHE A 104 -8.55 4.81 1.38
N GLU A 105 -8.74 5.30 2.61
CA GLU A 105 -9.31 4.52 3.72
C GLU A 105 -10.77 4.13 3.47
N ASN A 106 -11.54 5.00 2.81
CA ASN A 106 -12.94 4.76 2.48
C ASN A 106 -13.11 4.08 1.10
N LEU A 107 -12.01 3.70 0.47
CA LEU A 107 -12.02 3.16 -0.87
C LEU A 107 -12.52 1.71 -0.83
N ASP A 108 -13.82 1.55 -1.07
CA ASP A 108 -14.47 0.27 -1.27
C ASP A 108 -14.40 -0.05 -2.77
N MET A 109 -13.41 -0.84 -3.19
CA MET A 109 -13.32 -1.29 -4.58
C MET A 109 -13.25 -2.79 -4.67
N PHE A 110 -13.98 -3.26 -5.68
CA PHE A 110 -14.05 -4.64 -6.14
C PHE A 110 -12.82 -5.05 -7.00
N ASP A 111 -11.74 -4.26 -7.10
CA ASP A 111 -10.59 -4.50 -7.98
C ASP A 111 -9.20 -4.23 -7.33
N GLU A 112 -8.18 -4.90 -7.89
CA GLU A 112 -6.76 -4.88 -7.51
C GLU A 112 -6.15 -3.45 -7.44
N PRO A 113 -5.30 -3.12 -6.43
CA PRO A 113 -4.63 -1.82 -6.30
C PRO A 113 -3.95 -1.30 -7.58
N ALA A 114 -3.45 -2.20 -8.43
CA ALA A 114 -2.87 -1.86 -9.72
C ALA A 114 -3.87 -1.15 -10.66
N GLY A 115 -5.13 -1.58 -10.68
CA GLY A 115 -6.19 -0.95 -11.48
C GLY A 115 -6.46 0.49 -11.05
N VAL A 116 -6.48 0.73 -9.74
CA VAL A 116 -6.66 2.05 -9.13
C VAL A 116 -5.57 3.02 -9.56
N ALA A 117 -4.32 2.58 -9.43
CA ALA A 117 -3.16 3.36 -9.81
C ALA A 117 -3.21 3.71 -11.31
N HIS A 118 -3.60 2.75 -12.14
CA HIS A 118 -3.76 2.95 -13.58
C HIS A 118 -4.86 3.96 -13.91
N VAL A 119 -6.04 3.85 -13.29
CA VAL A 119 -7.15 4.80 -13.49
C VAL A 119 -6.76 6.21 -13.06
N LEU A 120 -6.14 6.38 -11.88
CA LEU A 120 -5.67 7.68 -11.42
C LEU A 120 -4.64 8.28 -12.39
N MET A 121 -3.68 7.47 -12.84
CA MET A 121 -2.68 7.91 -13.83
C MET A 121 -3.35 8.37 -15.14
N LEU A 122 -4.31 7.60 -15.67
CA LEU A 122 -5.04 7.95 -16.88
C LEU A 122 -5.84 9.24 -16.71
N CYS A 123 -6.55 9.40 -15.59
CA CYS A 123 -7.34 10.60 -15.32
C CYS A 123 -6.45 11.83 -15.19
N LEU A 124 -5.30 11.72 -14.52
CA LEU A 124 -4.39 12.84 -14.28
C LEU A 124 -3.54 13.21 -15.50
N SER A 125 -3.43 12.34 -16.50
CA SER A 125 -2.61 12.56 -17.70
C SER A 125 -3.43 13.00 -18.92
N ASP A 126 -4.77 12.96 -18.84
CA ASP A 126 -5.67 13.24 -19.94
C ASP A 126 -6.44 14.55 -19.70
N ASN A 127 -6.13 15.58 -20.50
CA ASN A 127 -6.72 16.91 -20.36
C ASN A 127 -8.25 16.90 -20.55
N THR A 128 -8.78 16.05 -21.42
CA THR A 128 -10.22 15.94 -21.66
C THR A 128 -10.92 15.34 -20.44
N LYS A 129 -10.35 14.29 -19.84
CA LYS A 129 -10.89 13.72 -18.59
C LYS A 129 -10.81 14.72 -17.44
N MET A 130 -9.70 15.44 -17.30
CA MET A 130 -9.55 16.48 -16.29
C MET A 130 -10.57 17.60 -16.45
N GLU A 131 -10.92 17.99 -17.67
CA GLU A 131 -11.96 18.99 -17.91
C GLU A 131 -13.34 18.52 -17.41
N VAL A 132 -13.69 17.26 -17.66
CA VAL A 132 -14.93 16.65 -17.16
C VAL A 132 -14.95 16.64 -15.63
N LEU A 133 -13.87 16.18 -14.99
CA LEU A 133 -13.76 16.16 -13.53
C LEU A 133 -13.85 17.56 -12.92
N ASN A 134 -13.21 18.56 -13.54
CA ASN A 134 -13.31 19.95 -13.10
C ASN A 134 -14.74 20.49 -13.20
N LYS A 135 -15.49 20.14 -14.25
CA LYS A 135 -16.91 20.52 -14.39
C LYS A 135 -17.76 19.87 -13.30
N MET A 136 -17.56 18.58 -13.04
CA MET A 136 -18.27 17.85 -11.96
C MET A 136 -18.00 18.48 -10.59
N TYR A 137 -16.73 18.74 -10.28
CA TYR A 137 -16.34 19.36 -9.01
C TYR A 137 -16.94 20.77 -8.82
N ARG A 138 -16.92 21.60 -9.87
CA ARG A 138 -17.55 22.94 -9.82
C ARG A 138 -19.06 22.86 -9.57
N LYS A 139 -19.73 21.89 -10.18
CA LYS A 139 -21.16 21.65 -9.95
C LYS A 139 -21.44 21.29 -8.49
N GLU A 140 -20.69 20.32 -7.95
CA GLU A 140 -20.85 19.90 -6.55
C GLU A 140 -20.58 21.05 -5.56
N LEU A 141 -19.54 21.85 -5.79
CA LEU A 141 -19.28 23.05 -5.00
C LEU A 141 -20.48 24.02 -5.02
N SER A 142 -21.07 24.24 -6.18
CA SER A 142 -22.21 25.13 -6.32
C SER A 142 -23.46 24.64 -5.60
N GLU A 143 -23.64 23.32 -5.49
CA GLU A 143 -24.75 22.70 -4.75
C GLU A 143 -24.53 22.84 -3.24
N ARG A 144 -23.32 22.55 -2.75
CA ARG A 144 -22.95 22.71 -1.34
C ARG A 144 -23.01 24.16 -0.83
N MET A 145 -22.83 25.14 -1.71
CA MET A 145 -22.94 26.56 -1.34
C MET A 145 -24.40 27.06 -1.25
N LYS A 146 -25.35 26.28 -1.79
CA LYS A 146 -26.79 26.61 -1.74
C LYS A 146 -27.51 25.96 -0.56
N SER A 147 -26.90 24.95 0.07
CA SER A 147 -27.36 24.27 1.30
C SER A 147 -26.78 24.93 2.54
#